data_AF-A0A7S1KIH1-F1
#
_entry.id   AF-A0A7S1KIH1-F1
#
_cell.length_a   1.000
_cell.length_b   1.000
_cell.length_c   1.000
_cell.angle_alpha   90.00
_cell.angle_beta   90.00
_cell.angle_gamma   90.00
#
_symmetry.space_group_name_H-M   'P 1'
#
loop_
_entity.id
_entity.type
_entity.pdbx_description
1 polymer ?
#
loop_
_entity_poly.entity_id
_entity_poly.type
_entity_poly.pdbx_seq_one_letter_code
_entity_poly.pdbx_strand_id
1 'polypeptide(L)'
;MLVKEIVERGGKHLIEKRTKVQEEPTPIHLAAKRGHVSVVNLLLDIGGDRFLTIQDKYGRTIVGVAAEEGQLAVLKAIVERKGVDFILSLESNGRTVFHDAAFGGHVSVLRQLVEWSGSPLALKIGNQHGLTPLHMAASGNRVEAIEYLLKE
;
A
#
# COMPACT_ATOMS: atom_id res chain seq x y z
N MET A 1 -0.03 26.39 -8.07
CA MET A 1 0.39 26.82 -9.42
C MET A 1 1.84 26.45 -9.74
N LEU A 2 2.79 26.44 -8.78
CA LEU A 2 4.22 26.22 -9.07
C LEU A 2 4.64 24.77 -9.44
N VAL A 3 4.07 23.74 -8.79
CA VAL A 3 4.61 22.36 -8.92
C VAL A 3 4.29 21.69 -10.25
N LYS A 4 3.07 21.87 -10.79
CA LYS A 4 2.67 21.29 -12.09
C LYS A 4 3.53 21.85 -13.22
N GLU A 5 3.79 23.16 -13.19
CA GLU A 5 4.63 23.84 -14.18
C GLU A 5 6.12 23.42 -14.12
N ILE A 6 6.66 23.17 -12.91
CA ILE A 6 8.03 22.64 -12.75
C ILE A 6 8.16 21.22 -13.33
N VAL A 7 7.13 20.39 -13.19
CA VAL A 7 7.15 19.02 -13.73
C VAL A 7 7.00 19.02 -15.26
N GLU A 8 6.15 19.89 -15.81
CA GLU A 8 5.98 20.08 -17.25
C GLU A 8 7.24 20.63 -17.94
N ARG A 9 8.03 21.46 -17.24
CA ARG A 9 9.31 22.02 -17.74
C ARG A 9 10.51 21.06 -17.65
N GLY A 10 10.29 19.79 -17.37
CA GLY A 10 11.33 18.74 -17.43
C GLY A 10 11.45 17.87 -16.19
N GLY A 11 10.74 18.15 -15.09
CA GLY A 11 10.80 17.36 -13.85
C GLY A 11 10.11 15.98 -13.89
N LYS A 12 9.43 15.63 -14.99
CA LYS A 12 8.66 14.38 -15.09
C LYS A 12 9.52 13.11 -14.97
N HIS A 13 10.80 13.18 -15.33
CA HIS A 13 11.73 12.08 -15.12
C HIS A 13 12.10 11.89 -13.63
N LEU A 14 11.99 12.93 -12.79
CA LEU A 14 12.33 12.87 -11.37
C LEU A 14 11.26 12.15 -10.54
N ILE A 15 9.99 12.23 -10.94
CA ILE A 15 8.89 11.52 -10.26
C ILE A 15 8.93 9.99 -10.48
N GLU A 16 9.58 9.54 -11.55
CA GLU A 16 9.81 8.11 -11.85
C GLU A 16 11.18 7.64 -11.35
N LYS A 17 12.05 8.57 -10.91
CA LYS A 17 13.42 8.27 -10.55
C LYS A 17 13.45 7.32 -9.35
N ARG A 18 14.02 6.14 -9.56
CA ARG A 18 14.39 5.20 -8.50
C ARG A 18 15.72 5.62 -7.89
N THR A 19 15.86 5.47 -6.57
CA THR A 19 17.13 5.69 -5.88
C THR A 19 17.99 4.43 -5.91
N LYS A 20 19.32 4.51 -5.87
CA LYS A 20 20.21 3.34 -5.75
C LYS A 20 20.30 2.75 -4.32
N VAL A 21 19.45 3.21 -3.40
CA VAL A 21 19.43 2.68 -2.03
C VAL A 21 18.78 1.30 -2.02
N GLN A 22 18.93 0.57 -0.90
CA GLN A 22 18.47 -0.81 -0.81
C GLN A 22 17.04 -0.96 -1.35
N GLU A 23 16.05 -0.16 -0.97
CA GLU A 23 14.64 -0.34 -1.38
C GLU A 23 14.26 0.12 -2.82
N GLU A 24 15.16 0.79 -3.56
CA GLU A 24 14.92 1.48 -4.84
C GLU A 24 13.50 2.09 -5.04
N PRO A 25 12.97 2.87 -4.07
CA PRO A 25 11.63 3.42 -4.17
C PRO A 25 11.57 4.57 -5.19
N THR A 26 10.39 4.78 -5.77
CA THR A 26 10.05 6.07 -6.39
C THR A 26 9.56 7.05 -5.31
N PRO A 27 9.58 8.38 -5.56
CA PRO A 27 9.14 9.38 -4.58
C PRO A 27 7.75 9.11 -3.98
N ILE A 28 6.82 8.54 -4.76
CA ILE A 28 5.47 8.22 -4.28
C ILE A 28 5.45 7.06 -3.26
N HIS A 29 6.36 6.09 -3.38
CA HIS A 29 6.50 5.03 -2.37
C HIS A 29 6.98 5.60 -1.04
N LEU A 30 7.93 6.54 -1.06
CA LEU A 30 8.40 7.22 0.16
C LEU A 30 7.30 8.06 0.81
N ALA A 31 6.52 8.78 0.00
CA ALA A 31 5.37 9.54 0.50
C ALA A 31 4.32 8.62 1.13
N ALA A 32 4.01 7.50 0.48
CA ALA A 32 3.08 6.50 1.00
C ALA A 32 3.59 5.87 2.31
N LYS A 33 4.87 5.46 2.36
CA LYS A 33 5.55 4.93 3.55
C LYS A 33 5.45 5.86 4.76
N ARG A 34 5.53 7.18 4.52
CA ARG A 34 5.50 8.22 5.57
C ARG A 34 4.11 8.81 5.83
N GLY A 35 3.06 8.32 5.17
CA GLY A 35 1.70 8.80 5.37
C GLY A 35 1.42 10.19 4.79
N HIS A 36 2.26 10.69 3.86
CA HIS A 36 2.15 12.05 3.33
C HIS A 36 1.09 12.14 2.23
N VAL A 37 -0.19 12.10 2.62
CA VAL A 37 -1.36 12.08 1.72
C VAL A 37 -1.33 13.20 0.67
N SER A 38 -1.04 14.43 1.07
CA SER A 38 -0.98 15.58 0.15
C SER A 38 0.07 15.40 -0.95
N VAL A 39 1.19 14.76 -0.63
CA VAL A 39 2.27 14.47 -1.59
C VAL A 39 1.88 13.31 -2.51
N VAL A 40 1.24 12.26 -1.97
CA VAL A 40 0.69 11.16 -2.78
C VAL A 40 -0.31 11.69 -3.82
N ASN A 41 -1.27 12.49 -3.39
CA ASN A 41 -2.27 13.08 -4.29
C ASN A 41 -1.64 13.98 -5.35
N LEU A 42 -0.70 14.84 -4.95
CA LEU A 42 0.04 15.69 -5.87
C LEU A 42 0.80 14.89 -6.94
N LEU A 43 1.48 13.80 -6.54
CA LEU A 43 2.22 12.95 -7.48
C LEU A 43 1.28 12.18 -8.42
N LEU A 44 0.10 11.75 -7.96
CA LEU A 44 -0.93 11.14 -8.79
C LEU A 44 -1.59 12.13 -9.75
N ASP A 45 -1.79 13.38 -9.33
CA ASP A 45 -2.33 14.45 -10.18
C ASP A 45 -1.38 14.82 -11.33
N ILE A 46 -0.07 14.77 -11.07
CA ILE A 46 0.97 15.10 -12.06
C ILE A 46 1.27 13.89 -12.95
N GLY A 47 1.40 12.73 -12.32
CA GLY A 47 1.93 11.52 -12.92
C GLY A 47 0.88 10.57 -13.48
N GLY A 48 -0.37 10.73 -13.07
CA GLY A 48 -1.51 9.87 -13.37
C GLY A 48 -1.58 8.63 -12.49
N ASP A 49 -2.70 7.90 -12.62
CA ASP A 49 -3.02 6.70 -11.84
C ASP A 49 -2.06 5.53 -12.09
N ARG A 50 -1.25 5.56 -13.16
CA ARG A 50 -0.23 4.53 -13.43
C ARG A 50 0.74 4.33 -12.27
N PHE A 51 0.96 5.36 -11.44
CA PHE A 51 1.83 5.26 -10.26
C PHE A 51 1.28 4.37 -9.15
N LEU A 52 -0.03 4.07 -9.15
CA LEU A 52 -0.66 3.20 -8.17
C LEU A 52 -0.21 1.73 -8.30
N THR A 53 0.22 1.32 -9.50
CA THR A 53 0.59 -0.08 -9.80
C THR A 53 2.09 -0.27 -10.04
N ILE A 54 2.89 0.80 -10.02
CA ILE A 54 4.36 0.68 -10.08
C ILE A 54 4.85 -0.01 -8.81
N GLN A 55 5.73 -0.99 -9.00
CA GLN A 55 6.35 -1.71 -7.90
C GLN A 55 7.77 -1.21 -7.60
N ASP A 56 8.11 -1.11 -6.31
CA ASP A 56 9.49 -0.96 -5.84
C ASP A 56 10.31 -2.24 -6.11
N LYS A 57 11.60 -2.27 -5.73
CA LYS A 57 12.44 -3.45 -6.02
C LYS A 57 12.15 -4.68 -5.16
N TYR A 58 11.25 -4.58 -4.18
CA TYR A 58 10.69 -5.72 -3.44
C TYR A 58 9.35 -6.18 -4.03
N GLY A 59 8.91 -5.57 -5.14
CA GLY A 59 7.65 -5.91 -5.78
C GLY A 59 6.44 -5.25 -5.11
N ARG A 60 6.61 -4.27 -4.22
CA ARG A 60 5.50 -3.62 -3.49
C ARG A 60 4.99 -2.41 -4.24
N THR A 61 3.68 -2.25 -4.29
CA THR A 61 3.03 -0.99 -4.75
C THR A 61 2.92 0.02 -3.61
N ILE A 62 2.49 1.25 -3.89
CA ILE A 62 2.23 2.23 -2.84
C ILE A 62 1.09 1.82 -1.89
N VAL A 63 0.14 0.99 -2.37
CA VAL A 63 -0.93 0.42 -1.55
C VAL A 63 -0.34 -0.59 -0.56
N GLY A 64 0.49 -1.51 -1.04
CA GLY A 64 1.18 -2.48 -0.18
C GLY A 64 2.09 -1.80 0.84
N VAL A 65 2.88 -0.79 0.41
CA VAL A 65 3.72 0.00 1.33
C VAL A 65 2.89 0.74 2.38
N ALA A 66 1.79 1.39 1.99
CA ALA A 66 0.93 2.10 2.94
C ALA A 66 0.29 1.13 3.95
N ALA A 67 -0.11 -0.07 3.52
CA ALA A 67 -0.68 -1.08 4.39
C ALA A 67 0.36 -1.67 5.35
N GLU A 68 1.54 -2.04 4.84
CA GLU A 68 2.67 -2.55 5.62
C GLU A 68 3.16 -1.55 6.68
N GLU A 69 2.99 -0.26 6.44
CA GLU A 69 3.46 0.82 7.33
C GLU A 69 2.32 1.48 8.12
N GLY A 70 1.10 0.94 8.04
CA GLY A 70 -0.03 1.37 8.88
C GLY A 70 -0.64 2.71 8.47
N GLN A 71 -0.36 3.17 7.25
CA GLN A 71 -0.71 4.50 6.74
C GLN A 71 -2.15 4.54 6.21
N LEU A 72 -3.11 4.35 7.12
CA LEU A 72 -4.53 4.25 6.77
C LEU A 72 -5.07 5.49 6.03
N ALA A 73 -4.55 6.68 6.35
CA ALA A 73 -4.94 7.91 5.67
C ALA A 73 -4.57 7.91 4.17
N VAL A 74 -3.44 7.28 3.81
CA VAL A 74 -3.05 7.11 2.39
C VAL A 74 -3.98 6.12 1.71
N LEU A 75 -4.31 5.00 2.36
CA LEU A 75 -5.27 4.03 1.82
C LEU A 75 -6.66 4.68 1.59
N LYS A 76 -7.15 5.47 2.55
CA LYS A 76 -8.40 6.24 2.42
C LYS A 76 -8.38 7.19 1.22
N ALA A 77 -7.30 7.95 1.04
CA ALA A 77 -7.16 8.83 -0.13
C ALA A 77 -7.13 8.07 -1.47
N ILE A 78 -6.53 6.88 -1.51
CA ILE A 78 -6.54 6.03 -2.71
C ILE A 78 -7.95 5.48 -2.97
N VAL A 79 -8.68 5.07 -1.93
CA VAL A 79 -10.09 4.66 -2.02
C VAL A 79 -10.98 5.79 -2.54
N GLU A 80 -10.81 7.01 -2.05
CA GLU A 80 -11.54 8.18 -2.56
C GLU A 80 -11.28 8.43 -4.05
N ARG A 81 -10.06 8.12 -4.54
CA ARG A 81 -9.70 8.28 -5.95
C ARG A 81 -10.16 7.11 -6.85
N LYS A 82 -10.01 5.86 -6.41
CA LYS A 82 -10.16 4.66 -7.27
C LYS A 82 -11.27 3.70 -6.85
N GLY A 83 -11.89 3.94 -5.70
CA GLY A 83 -12.83 3.02 -5.07
C GLY A 83 -12.14 1.95 -4.22
N VAL A 84 -12.94 1.33 -3.35
CA VAL A 84 -12.51 0.23 -2.47
C VAL A 84 -12.07 -0.98 -3.29
N ASP A 85 -12.80 -1.32 -4.36
CA ASP A 85 -12.51 -2.52 -5.17
C ASP A 85 -11.08 -2.50 -5.71
N PHE A 86 -10.56 -1.33 -6.09
CA PHE A 86 -9.20 -1.19 -6.57
C PHE A 86 -8.16 -1.68 -5.57
N ILE A 87 -8.25 -1.28 -4.30
CA ILE A 87 -7.26 -1.68 -3.29
C ILE A 87 -7.43 -3.13 -2.87
N LEU A 88 -8.67 -3.66 -2.88
CA LEU A 88 -8.96 -5.03 -2.46
C LEU A 88 -8.56 -6.04 -3.53
N SER A 89 -8.64 -5.68 -4.82
CA SER A 89 -8.24 -6.54 -5.93
C SER A 89 -6.76 -6.42 -6.30
N LEU A 90 -6.04 -5.44 -5.77
CA LEU A 90 -4.64 -5.20 -6.13
C LEU A 90 -3.74 -6.23 -5.45
N GLU A 91 -3.00 -6.96 -6.27
CA GLU A 91 -1.98 -7.90 -5.83
C GLU A 91 -0.59 -7.43 -6.25
N SER A 92 0.38 -7.59 -5.36
CA SER A 92 1.78 -7.28 -5.65
C SER A 92 2.70 -8.32 -5.01
N ASN A 93 3.52 -8.98 -5.83
CA ASN A 93 4.31 -10.15 -5.42
C ASN A 93 3.47 -11.25 -4.72
N GLY A 94 2.27 -11.49 -5.25
CA GLY A 94 1.28 -12.41 -4.68
C GLY A 94 0.63 -11.94 -3.37
N ARG A 95 0.99 -10.78 -2.82
CA ARG A 95 0.39 -10.26 -1.59
C ARG A 95 -0.77 -9.33 -1.92
N THR A 96 -1.86 -9.49 -1.16
CA THR A 96 -2.95 -8.50 -1.10
C THR A 96 -2.69 -7.48 -0.01
N VAL A 97 -3.46 -6.39 0.01
CA VAL A 97 -3.40 -5.36 1.06
C VAL A 97 -3.57 -5.92 2.48
N PHE A 98 -4.30 -7.04 2.65
CA PHE A 98 -4.42 -7.73 3.94
C PHE A 98 -3.13 -8.42 4.38
N HIS A 99 -2.40 -9.03 3.43
CA HIS A 99 -1.11 -9.66 3.71
C HIS A 99 -0.09 -8.63 4.17
N ASP A 100 -0.03 -7.49 3.49
CA ASP A 100 0.91 -6.41 3.81
C ASP A 100 0.58 -5.77 5.17
N ALA A 101 -0.70 -5.47 5.44
CA ALA A 101 -1.13 -4.95 6.75
C ALA A 101 -0.83 -5.92 7.90
N ALA A 102 -1.01 -7.23 7.67
CA ALA A 102 -0.70 -8.25 8.67
C ALA A 102 0.81 -8.41 8.90
N PHE A 103 1.62 -8.34 7.83
CA PHE A 103 3.08 -8.33 7.94
C PHE A 103 3.60 -7.12 8.76
N GLY A 104 3.00 -5.94 8.57
CA GLY A 104 3.26 -4.73 9.36
C GLY A 104 2.71 -4.80 10.79
N GLY A 105 1.68 -5.62 11.02
CA GLY A 105 1.03 -5.77 12.32
C GLY A 105 -0.03 -4.73 12.62
N HIS A 106 -0.55 -4.05 11.60
CA HIS A 106 -1.42 -2.89 11.77
C HIS A 106 -2.89 -3.29 11.87
N VAL A 107 -3.32 -3.65 13.09
CA VAL A 107 -4.71 -4.06 13.39
C VAL A 107 -5.75 -3.01 12.97
N SER A 108 -5.44 -1.72 13.11
CA SER A 108 -6.34 -0.64 12.68
C SER A 108 -6.58 -0.64 11.16
N VAL A 109 -5.54 -0.94 10.37
CA VAL A 109 -5.66 -1.11 8.92
C VAL A 109 -6.46 -2.38 8.61
N LEU A 110 -6.14 -3.51 9.23
CA LEU A 110 -6.88 -4.77 9.04
C LEU A 110 -8.38 -4.62 9.33
N ARG A 111 -8.75 -3.95 10.42
CA ARG A 111 -10.15 -3.67 10.76
C ARG A 111 -10.84 -2.84 9.68
N GLN A 112 -10.20 -1.75 9.24
CA GLN A 112 -10.76 -0.92 8.17
C GLN A 112 -10.91 -1.69 6.85
N LEU A 113 -9.96 -2.55 6.50
CA LEU A 113 -10.03 -3.38 5.30
C LEU A 113 -11.18 -4.38 5.38
N VAL A 114 -11.45 -4.98 6.55
CA VAL A 114 -12.62 -5.86 6.78
C VAL A 114 -13.93 -5.09 6.65
N GLU A 115 -14.00 -3.87 7.18
CA GLU A 115 -15.17 -3.01 7.00
C GLU A 115 -15.42 -2.70 5.53
N TRP A 116 -14.35 -2.40 4.77
CA TRP A 116 -14.43 -2.13 3.34
C TRP A 116 -14.79 -3.36 2.50
N SER A 117 -14.30 -4.55 2.85
CA SER A 117 -14.68 -5.80 2.17
C SER A 117 -16.07 -6.29 2.56
N GLY A 118 -16.64 -5.77 3.65
CA GLY A 118 -17.92 -6.23 4.22
C GLY A 118 -17.85 -7.63 4.85
N SER A 119 -16.66 -8.23 4.98
CA SER A 119 -16.50 -9.58 5.51
C SER A 119 -15.06 -9.89 5.94
N PRO A 120 -14.85 -10.61 7.07
CA PRO A 120 -13.53 -11.05 7.49
C PRO A 120 -12.98 -12.23 6.66
N LEU A 121 -13.75 -12.79 5.71
CA LEU A 121 -13.28 -13.93 4.90
C LEU A 121 -11.98 -13.64 4.15
N ALA A 122 -11.74 -12.39 3.76
CA ALA A 122 -10.49 -11.97 3.12
C ALA A 122 -9.24 -12.17 4.02
N LEU A 123 -9.40 -12.25 5.35
CA LEU A 123 -8.33 -12.56 6.29
C LEU A 123 -7.88 -14.03 6.24
N LYS A 124 -8.67 -14.90 5.61
CA LYS A 124 -8.46 -16.36 5.55
C LYS A 124 -7.96 -16.82 4.18
N ILE A 125 -7.96 -15.92 3.18
CA ILE A 125 -7.51 -16.22 1.83
C ILE A 125 -5.98 -16.21 1.79
N GLY A 126 -5.40 -17.29 1.28
CA GLY A 126 -3.96 -17.38 1.05
C GLY A 126 -3.56 -16.78 -0.30
N ASN A 127 -2.32 -16.31 -0.39
CA ASN A 127 -1.71 -15.95 -1.67
C ASN A 127 -1.44 -17.16 -2.57
N GLN A 128 -0.77 -16.94 -3.71
CA GLN A 128 -0.34 -17.99 -4.65
C GLN A 128 0.51 -19.12 -4.03
N HIS A 129 1.09 -18.91 -2.85
CA HIS A 129 1.86 -19.91 -2.10
C HIS A 129 1.07 -20.53 -0.93
N GLY A 130 -0.22 -20.22 -0.81
CA GLY A 130 -1.08 -20.64 0.29
C GLY A 130 -0.82 -19.91 1.61
N LEU A 131 0.03 -18.88 1.63
CA LEU A 131 0.31 -18.11 2.85
C LEU A 131 -0.81 -17.10 3.07
N THR A 132 -1.47 -17.19 4.20
CA THR A 132 -2.54 -16.28 4.64
C THR A 132 -1.97 -15.04 5.36
N PRO A 133 -2.80 -14.00 5.62
CA PRO A 133 -2.43 -12.89 6.50
C PRO A 133 -1.86 -13.34 7.87
N LEU A 134 -2.35 -14.44 8.44
CA LEU A 134 -1.80 -14.97 9.70
C LEU A 134 -0.34 -15.43 9.56
N HIS A 135 0.02 -16.07 8.42
CA HIS A 135 1.41 -16.43 8.14
C HIS A 135 2.30 -15.19 8.03
N MET A 136 1.79 -14.11 7.43
CA MET A 136 2.51 -12.85 7.32
C MET A 136 2.74 -12.19 8.68
N ALA A 137 1.70 -12.16 9.53
CA ALA A 137 1.82 -11.64 10.90
C ALA A 137 2.82 -12.43 11.74
N ALA A 138 2.83 -13.77 11.60
CA ALA A 138 3.83 -14.63 12.24
C ALA A 138 5.25 -14.34 11.72
N SER A 139 5.43 -14.22 10.40
CA SER A 139 6.73 -13.87 9.80
C SER A 139 7.24 -12.50 10.24
N GLY A 140 6.35 -11.55 10.54
CA GLY A 140 6.70 -10.22 11.04
C GLY A 140 6.82 -10.12 12.56
N ASN A 141 6.61 -11.21 13.31
CA ASN A 141 6.52 -11.22 14.78
C ASN A 141 5.48 -10.21 15.32
N ARG A 142 4.29 -10.19 14.73
CA ARG A 142 3.23 -9.21 15.01
C ARG A 142 2.17 -9.77 15.95
N VAL A 143 2.48 -9.85 17.24
CA VAL A 143 1.62 -10.50 18.27
C VAL A 143 0.18 -9.97 18.25
N GLU A 144 -0.02 -8.65 18.28
CA GLU A 144 -1.36 -8.06 18.29
C GLU A 144 -2.17 -8.40 17.03
N ALA A 145 -1.52 -8.44 15.87
CA ALA A 145 -2.18 -8.84 14.63
C ALA A 145 -2.49 -10.34 14.61
N ILE A 146 -1.63 -11.20 15.16
CA ILE A 146 -1.90 -12.63 15.34
C ILE A 146 -3.15 -12.82 16.22
N GLU A 147 -3.22 -12.13 17.36
CA GLU A 147 -4.37 -12.21 18.25
C GLU A 147 -5.66 -11.73 17.60
N TYR A 148 -5.61 -10.65 16.82
CA TYR A 148 -6.76 -10.17 16.05
C TYR A 148 -7.19 -11.19 15.00
N LEU A 149 -6.26 -11.70 14.19
CA LEU A 149 -6.53 -12.63 13.09
C LEU A 149 -7.06 -13.99 13.57
N LEU A 150 -6.73 -14.42 14.79
CA LEU A 150 -7.27 -15.65 15.39
C LEU A 150 -8.70 -15.49 15.93
N LYS A 151 -9.18 -14.26 16.13
CA LYS A 151 -10.52 -13.96 16.66
C LYS A 151 -11.58 -13.77 15.56
N GLU A 152 -11.16 -13.41 14.35
CA GLU A 152 -12.02 -13.16 13.17
C GLU A 152 -12.20 -14.43 12.28
#